data_AF-A0A972TD21-F1
#
_entry.id   AF-A0A972TD21-F1
#
_cell.length_a   1.000
_cell.length_b   1.000
_cell.length_c   1.000
_cell.angle_alpha   90.00
_cell.angle_beta   90.00
_cell.angle_gamma   90.00
#
_symmetry.space_group_name_H-M   'P 1'
#
loop_
_entity.id
_entity.type
_entity.pdbx_description
1 polymer ?
#
loop_
_entity_poly.entity_id
_entity_poly.type
_entity_poly.pdbx_seq_one_letter_code
_entity_poly.pdbx_strand_id
1 'polypeptide(L)'
;MNIRKRREKDITILYLEGKIDIDSANFIEETSNLIKSGHRNLLCNFSNINMVDYNGLSIIVIAYKNVVNNGGIMKLCAIPQHVKELYKLVRLDLVFDVYEDEPSAIKSYETSTKIDKLYLRRRFKRLDLQLPVTYKLPSDSKVRKGKILNMSAEGIFIYIKESLPVSSQIEIELGVHEIGEPIRVLGRIVWLADKELQPHCYPGLGVKFLDVKPAEQGKIIDFIDKNITHRSEL
;
A
#
# COMPACT_ATOMS: atom_id res chain seq x y z
N MET A 1 -29.26 -0.27 -1.50
CA MET A 1 -28.58 -0.05 -2.81
C MET A 1 -28.90 -1.19 -3.79
N ASN A 2 -29.02 -0.91 -5.09
CA ASN A 2 -29.18 -1.95 -6.13
C ASN A 2 -27.84 -2.23 -6.85
N ILE A 3 -27.59 -3.48 -7.24
CA ILE A 3 -26.34 -3.91 -7.88
C ILE A 3 -26.68 -4.73 -9.13
N ARG A 4 -26.35 -4.22 -10.31
CA ARG A 4 -26.42 -4.98 -11.56
C ARG A 4 -25.04 -5.49 -11.94
N LYS A 5 -24.98 -6.67 -12.54
CA LYS A 5 -23.73 -7.36 -12.86
C LYS A 5 -23.61 -7.57 -14.36
N ARG A 6 -22.46 -7.21 -14.95
CA ARG A 6 -22.09 -7.56 -16.33
C ARG A 6 -20.72 -8.19 -16.32
N ARG A 7 -20.52 -9.26 -17.10
CA ARG A 7 -19.21 -9.85 -17.27
C ARG A 7 -18.62 -9.42 -18.59
N GLU A 8 -17.37 -9.01 -18.57
CA GLU A 8 -16.59 -8.67 -19.74
C GLU A 8 -15.22 -9.33 -19.62
N LYS A 9 -14.96 -10.34 -20.46
CA LYS A 9 -13.81 -11.23 -20.34
C LYS A 9 -13.71 -11.80 -18.91
N ASP A 10 -12.60 -11.53 -18.24
CA ASP A 10 -12.25 -11.92 -16.87
C ASP A 10 -12.58 -10.85 -15.82
N ILE A 11 -13.22 -9.75 -16.22
CA ILE A 11 -13.68 -8.66 -15.34
C ILE A 11 -15.18 -8.80 -15.08
N THR A 12 -15.58 -8.75 -13.80
CA THR A 12 -16.98 -8.60 -13.40
C THR A 12 -17.25 -7.14 -13.07
N ILE A 13 -18.14 -6.50 -13.82
CA ILE A 13 -18.54 -5.11 -13.66
C ILE A 13 -19.81 -5.05 -12.80
N LEU A 14 -19.76 -4.27 -11.72
CA LEU A 14 -20.83 -4.01 -10.77
C LEU A 14 -21.34 -2.58 -10.97
N TYR A 15 -22.55 -2.43 -11.50
CA TYR A 15 -23.23 -1.14 -11.58
C TYR A 15 -23.97 -0.90 -10.28
N LEU A 16 -23.50 0.09 -9.53
CA LEU A 16 -24.06 0.46 -8.24
C LEU A 16 -25.08 1.59 -8.45
N GLU A 17 -26.30 1.40 -7.95
CA GLU A 17 -27.41 2.33 -8.15
C GLU A 17 -28.03 2.75 -6.81
N GLY A 18 -28.23 4.06 -6.64
CA GLY A 18 -28.89 4.65 -5.46
C GLY A 18 -27.91 5.25 -4.46
N LYS A 19 -28.13 4.97 -3.17
CA LYS A 19 -27.35 5.50 -2.05
C LYS A 19 -26.43 4.43 -1.49
N ILE A 20 -25.26 4.83 -0.99
CA ILE A 20 -24.37 3.99 -0.19
C ILE A 20 -24.34 4.53 1.23
N ASP A 21 -24.93 3.77 2.13
CA ASP A 21 -25.14 4.06 3.55
C ASP A 21 -25.10 2.74 4.34
N ILE A 22 -25.44 2.78 5.63
CA ILE A 22 -25.40 1.61 6.53
C ILE A 22 -26.21 0.40 6.02
N ASP A 23 -27.24 0.61 5.21
CA ASP A 23 -28.11 -0.45 4.66
C ASP A 23 -27.54 -1.08 3.38
N SER A 24 -26.35 -0.65 2.95
CA SER A 24 -25.69 -1.11 1.73
C SER A 24 -24.73 -2.28 1.97
N ALA A 25 -24.93 -3.05 3.05
CA ALA A 25 -24.16 -4.25 3.38
C ALA A 25 -24.20 -5.32 2.28
N ASN A 26 -25.26 -5.32 1.46
CA ASN A 26 -25.39 -6.20 0.30
C ASN A 26 -24.20 -6.07 -0.68
N PHE A 27 -23.52 -4.92 -0.73
CA PHE A 27 -22.31 -4.75 -1.52
C PHE A 27 -21.16 -5.64 -1.05
N ILE A 28 -20.98 -5.74 0.27
CA ILE A 28 -19.95 -6.56 0.90
C ILE A 28 -20.22 -8.03 0.62
N GLU A 29 -21.47 -8.45 0.72
CA GLU A 29 -21.89 -9.83 0.46
C GLU A 29 -21.68 -10.20 -1.02
N GLU A 30 -22.14 -9.37 -1.94
CA GLU A 30 -22.01 -9.60 -3.39
C GLU A 30 -20.54 -9.70 -3.82
N THR A 31 -19.69 -8.76 -3.39
CA THR A 31 -18.26 -8.79 -3.70
C THR A 31 -17.58 -10.03 -3.11
N SER A 32 -17.96 -10.43 -1.88
CA SER A 32 -17.44 -11.64 -1.24
C SER A 32 -17.86 -12.93 -1.98
N ASN A 33 -19.11 -13.00 -2.42
CA ASN A 33 -19.63 -14.15 -3.17
C ASN A 33 -18.94 -14.31 -4.53
N LEU A 34 -18.70 -13.20 -5.23
CA LEU A 34 -17.98 -13.18 -6.51
C LEU A 34 -16.55 -13.71 -6.33
N ILE A 35 -15.87 -13.27 -5.28
CA ILE A 35 -14.51 -13.71 -4.98
C ILE A 35 -14.45 -15.20 -4.62
N LYS A 36 -15.37 -15.69 -3.79
CA LYS A 36 -15.51 -17.12 -3.48
C LYS A 36 -15.78 -17.95 -4.73
N SER A 37 -16.53 -17.39 -5.69
CA SER A 37 -16.85 -18.01 -6.98
C SER A 37 -15.71 -17.88 -8.01
N GLY A 38 -14.55 -17.35 -7.62
CA GLY A 38 -13.35 -17.27 -8.47
C GLY A 38 -13.27 -16.02 -9.35
N HIS A 39 -14.22 -15.08 -9.26
CA HIS A 39 -14.15 -13.81 -9.98
C HIS A 39 -13.17 -12.87 -9.27
N ARG A 40 -11.93 -12.81 -9.76
CA ARG A 40 -10.85 -12.06 -9.12
C ARG A 40 -10.75 -10.60 -9.55
N ASN A 41 -11.32 -10.19 -10.69
CA ASN A 41 -11.24 -8.81 -11.18
C ASN A 41 -12.63 -8.15 -11.12
N LEU A 42 -12.80 -7.17 -10.24
CA LEU A 42 -14.09 -6.51 -9.99
C LEU A 42 -14.01 -5.01 -10.31
N LEU A 43 -14.80 -4.53 -11.26
CA LEU A 43 -14.93 -3.11 -11.57
C LEU A 43 -16.26 -2.58 -11.02
N CYS A 44 -16.23 -1.60 -10.13
CA CYS A 44 -17.44 -0.99 -9.58
C CYS A 44 -17.71 0.35 -10.25
N ASN A 45 -18.83 0.46 -10.95
CA ASN A 45 -19.27 1.65 -11.65
C ASN A 45 -20.24 2.45 -10.75
N PHE A 46 -19.87 3.69 -10.45
CA PHE A 46 -20.57 4.59 -9.53
C PHE A 46 -21.45 5.62 -10.25
N SER A 47 -21.61 5.52 -11.58
CA SER A 47 -22.31 6.56 -12.37
C SER A 47 -23.73 6.85 -11.89
N ASN A 48 -24.39 5.86 -11.27
CA ASN A 48 -25.77 5.94 -10.79
C ASN A 48 -25.87 6.03 -9.26
N ILE A 49 -24.75 6.36 -8.58
CA ILE A 49 -24.76 6.67 -7.15
C ILE A 49 -25.10 8.15 -6.96
N ASN A 50 -26.06 8.42 -6.09
CA ASN A 50 -26.53 9.77 -5.81
C ASN A 50 -26.10 10.31 -4.44
N MET A 51 -25.62 9.45 -3.55
CA MET A 51 -25.18 9.83 -2.20
C MET A 51 -24.26 8.76 -1.60
N VAL A 52 -23.23 9.19 -0.89
CA VAL A 52 -22.41 8.35 -0.01
C VAL A 52 -22.24 9.08 1.32
N ASP A 53 -22.60 8.44 2.43
CA ASP A 53 -22.38 8.97 3.77
C ASP A 53 -21.13 8.35 4.44
N TYR A 54 -20.84 8.73 5.69
CA TYR A 54 -19.69 8.19 6.44
C TYR A 54 -19.75 6.67 6.65
N ASN A 55 -20.95 6.11 6.80
CA ASN A 55 -21.13 4.66 6.94
C ASN A 55 -20.91 3.96 5.59
N GLY A 56 -21.38 4.57 4.51
CA GLY A 56 -21.18 4.11 3.14
C GLY A 56 -19.70 4.03 2.77
N LEU A 57 -18.89 5.00 3.19
CA LEU A 57 -17.43 4.92 3.03
C LEU A 57 -16.85 3.67 3.72
N SER A 58 -17.29 3.38 4.94
CA SER A 58 -16.84 2.20 5.68
C SER A 58 -17.21 0.91 4.94
N ILE A 59 -18.41 0.83 4.38
CA ILE A 59 -18.87 -0.30 3.58
C ILE A 59 -18.01 -0.52 2.34
N ILE A 60 -17.67 0.55 1.62
CA ILE A 60 -16.81 0.48 0.42
C ILE A 60 -15.42 0.00 0.81
N VAL A 61 -14.85 0.53 1.89
CA VAL A 61 -13.54 0.11 2.41
C VAL A 61 -13.55 -1.37 2.84
N ILE A 62 -14.62 -1.85 3.48
CA ILE A 62 -14.75 -3.25 3.91
C ILE A 62 -14.84 -4.18 2.69
N ALA A 63 -15.74 -3.87 1.74
CA ALA A 63 -15.88 -4.66 0.50
C ALA A 63 -14.54 -4.75 -0.25
N TYR A 64 -13.86 -3.61 -0.38
CA TYR A 64 -12.55 -3.52 -1.00
C TYR A 64 -11.48 -4.35 -0.27
N LYS A 65 -11.37 -4.22 1.04
CA LYS A 65 -10.42 -5.02 1.85
C LYS A 65 -10.70 -6.51 1.69
N ASN A 66 -11.97 -6.92 1.69
CA ASN A 66 -12.33 -8.32 1.51
C ASN A 66 -11.87 -8.85 0.15
N VAL A 67 -12.09 -8.10 -0.93
CA VAL A 67 -11.63 -8.48 -2.28
C VAL A 67 -10.11 -8.61 -2.33
N VAL A 68 -9.38 -7.60 -1.86
CA VAL A 68 -7.92 -7.56 -1.91
C VAL A 68 -7.28 -8.62 -1.00
N ASN A 69 -7.80 -8.81 0.21
CA ASN A 69 -7.28 -9.82 1.15
C ASN A 69 -7.44 -11.24 0.62
N ASN A 70 -8.45 -11.46 -0.22
CA ASN A 70 -8.67 -12.73 -0.89
C ASN A 70 -8.03 -12.75 -2.30
N GLY A 71 -7.00 -11.95 -2.56
CA GLY A 71 -6.22 -12.00 -3.80
C GLY A 71 -6.95 -11.53 -5.06
N GLY A 72 -8.09 -10.85 -4.92
CA GLY A 72 -8.77 -10.16 -6.01
C GLY A 72 -8.23 -8.74 -6.23
N ILE A 73 -8.67 -8.12 -7.32
CA ILE A 73 -8.46 -6.74 -7.70
C ILE A 73 -9.83 -6.08 -7.75
N MET A 74 -9.96 -4.92 -7.10
CA MET A 74 -11.16 -4.10 -7.17
C MET A 74 -10.78 -2.69 -7.61
N LYS A 75 -11.41 -2.22 -8.68
CA LYS A 75 -11.24 -0.86 -9.21
C LYS A 75 -12.59 -0.15 -9.27
N LEU A 76 -12.58 1.16 -9.21
CA LEU A 76 -13.79 2.00 -9.24
C LEU A 76 -13.77 2.87 -10.50
N CYS A 77 -14.93 3.16 -11.09
CA CYS A 77 -15.04 4.13 -12.17
C CYS A 77 -16.28 5.01 -12.03
N ALA A 78 -16.27 6.15 -12.73
CA ALA A 78 -17.39 7.08 -12.81
C ALA A 78 -17.90 7.56 -11.43
N ILE A 79 -17.00 7.82 -10.48
CA ILE A 79 -17.36 8.35 -9.17
C ILE A 79 -17.90 9.79 -9.33
N PRO A 80 -19.12 10.10 -8.87
CA PRO A 80 -19.65 11.46 -8.94
C PRO A 80 -18.77 12.47 -8.20
N GLN A 81 -18.71 13.71 -8.68
CA GLN A 81 -17.81 14.74 -8.13
C GLN A 81 -18.02 14.98 -6.62
N HIS A 82 -19.28 15.03 -6.16
CA HIS A 82 -19.61 15.21 -4.74
C HIS A 82 -19.09 14.05 -3.86
N VAL A 83 -19.01 12.84 -4.42
CA VAL A 83 -18.41 11.67 -3.75
C VAL A 83 -16.88 11.75 -3.79
N LYS A 84 -16.29 12.18 -4.92
CA LYS A 84 -14.83 12.38 -5.04
C LYS A 84 -14.28 13.37 -4.00
N GLU A 85 -15.01 14.44 -3.70
CA GLU A 85 -14.61 15.43 -2.69
C GLU A 85 -14.56 14.84 -1.28
N LEU A 86 -15.56 14.05 -0.91
CA LEU A 86 -15.58 13.32 0.36
C LEU A 86 -14.39 12.36 0.47
N TYR A 87 -14.06 11.65 -0.61
CA TYR A 87 -12.96 10.68 -0.64
C TYR A 87 -11.58 11.32 -0.43
N LYS A 88 -11.36 12.49 -1.02
CA LYS A 88 -10.10 13.25 -0.86
C LYS A 88 -9.90 13.72 0.58
N LEU A 89 -10.98 14.13 1.25
CA LEU A 89 -10.93 14.59 2.65
C LEU A 89 -10.42 13.48 3.57
N VAL A 90 -10.89 12.25 3.38
CA VAL A 90 -10.47 11.08 4.16
C VAL A 90 -9.29 10.29 3.56
N ARG A 91 -8.63 10.85 2.53
CA ARG A 91 -7.46 10.28 1.85
C ARG A 91 -7.68 8.88 1.24
N LEU A 92 -8.91 8.56 0.87
CA LEU A 92 -9.26 7.29 0.21
C LEU A 92 -8.92 7.29 -1.28
N ASP A 93 -8.65 8.45 -1.87
CA ASP A 93 -8.05 8.61 -3.20
C ASP A 93 -6.68 7.91 -3.33
N LEU A 94 -6.00 7.65 -2.22
CA LEU A 94 -4.75 6.89 -2.18
C LEU A 94 -4.96 5.38 -2.05
N VAL A 95 -6.19 4.93 -1.81
CA VAL A 95 -6.53 3.53 -1.51
C VAL A 95 -7.23 2.85 -2.69
N PHE A 96 -8.00 3.60 -3.47
CA PHE A 96 -8.76 3.05 -4.60
C PHE A 96 -8.12 3.40 -5.94
N ASP A 97 -8.06 2.42 -6.83
CA ASP A 97 -7.81 2.64 -8.24
C ASP A 97 -9.10 3.19 -8.87
N VAL A 98 -9.16 4.51 -9.09
CA VAL A 98 -10.34 5.21 -9.61
C VAL A 98 -10.08 5.71 -11.03
N TYR A 99 -11.03 5.46 -11.92
CA TYR A 99 -11.01 5.90 -13.32
C TYR A 99 -12.20 6.79 -13.64
N GLU A 100 -12.05 7.64 -14.65
CA GLU A 100 -13.13 8.52 -15.08
C GLU A 100 -14.27 7.73 -15.73
N ASP A 101 -13.96 6.69 -16.49
CA ASP A 101 -14.93 5.91 -17.24
C ASP A 101 -14.63 4.39 -17.22
N GLU A 102 -15.63 3.62 -17.66
CA GLU A 102 -15.54 2.17 -17.74
C GLU A 102 -14.49 1.66 -18.76
N PRO A 103 -14.38 2.21 -19.99
CA PRO A 103 -13.33 1.79 -20.94
C PRO A 103 -11.90 1.95 -20.42
N SER A 104 -11.58 3.08 -19.78
CA SER A 104 -10.25 3.33 -19.19
C SER A 104 -9.97 2.39 -18.03
N ALA A 105 -10.97 2.10 -17.20
CA ALA A 105 -10.85 1.12 -16.13
C ALA A 105 -10.61 -0.30 -16.65
N ILE A 106 -11.35 -0.74 -17.68
CA ILE A 106 -11.18 -2.06 -18.30
C ILE A 106 -9.76 -2.22 -18.86
N LYS A 107 -9.27 -1.22 -19.61
CA LYS A 107 -7.91 -1.23 -20.16
C LYS A 107 -6.84 -1.36 -19.08
N SER A 108 -7.08 -0.79 -17.90
CA SER A 108 -6.13 -0.86 -16.78
C SER A 108 -5.94 -2.28 -16.21
N TYR A 109 -6.87 -3.21 -16.45
CA TYR A 109 -6.71 -4.61 -16.06
C TYR A 109 -5.77 -5.36 -16.99
N GLU A 110 -5.76 -5.01 -18.28
CA GLU A 110 -4.88 -5.61 -19.29
C GLU A 110 -3.42 -5.20 -19.10
N THR A 111 -3.18 -3.96 -18.66
CA THR A 111 -1.84 -3.42 -18.37
C THR A 111 -1.34 -3.77 -16.95
N SER A 112 -2.20 -4.36 -16.10
CA SER A 112 -1.85 -4.67 -14.71
C SER A 112 -0.84 -5.83 -14.61
N THR A 113 0.43 -5.51 -14.82
CA THR A 113 1.53 -6.40 -14.45
C THR A 113 1.45 -6.67 -12.94
N LYS A 114 2.02 -7.80 -12.48
CA LYS A 114 2.09 -8.15 -11.03
C LYS A 114 2.59 -7.00 -10.14
N ILE A 115 3.29 -6.03 -10.71
CA ILE A 115 3.76 -4.79 -10.10
C ILE A 115 2.59 -3.92 -9.61
N ASP A 116 1.46 -3.89 -10.32
CA ASP A 116 0.33 -3.04 -9.95
C ASP A 116 -0.45 -3.56 -8.73
N LYS A 117 -0.37 -4.88 -8.47
CA LYS A 117 -0.96 -5.51 -7.27
C LYS A 117 -0.30 -5.06 -5.97
N LEU A 118 0.87 -4.42 -6.03
CA LEU A 118 1.56 -3.85 -4.87
C LEU A 118 1.02 -2.46 -4.44
N TYR A 119 0.29 -1.73 -5.28
CA TYR A 119 -0.16 -0.36 -4.96
C TYR A 119 -1.26 -0.31 -3.88
N LEU A 120 -1.85 -1.45 -3.51
CA LEU A 120 -3.09 -1.52 -2.72
C LEU A 120 -2.93 -2.09 -1.30
N ARG A 121 -1.71 -2.46 -0.92
CA ARG A 121 -1.25 -2.42 0.48
C ARG A 121 -0.22 -1.29 0.53
N ARG A 122 0.46 -1.05 1.67
CA ARG A 122 1.71 -0.25 1.66
C ARG A 122 2.45 -0.58 0.35
N ARG A 123 2.81 0.43 -0.47
CA ARG A 123 3.34 0.27 -1.85
C ARG A 123 4.39 -0.84 -1.96
N PHE A 124 5.08 -1.13 -0.85
CA PHE A 124 5.94 -2.27 -0.69
C PHE A 124 5.59 -3.07 0.56
N LYS A 125 5.68 -4.40 0.45
CA LYS A 125 5.62 -5.30 1.61
C LYS A 125 6.70 -4.89 2.62
N ARG A 126 6.41 -5.12 3.90
CA ARG A 126 7.34 -4.85 4.99
C ARG A 126 7.83 -6.15 5.58
N LEU A 127 9.13 -6.25 5.78
CA LEU A 127 9.79 -7.35 6.45
C LEU A 127 10.25 -6.86 7.82
N ASP A 128 9.74 -7.49 8.88
CA ASP A 128 10.23 -7.32 10.25
C ASP A 128 11.44 -8.22 10.44
N LEU A 129 12.61 -7.61 10.63
CA LEU A 129 13.86 -8.32 10.80
C LEU A 129 14.89 -7.45 11.49
N GLN A 130 15.85 -8.09 12.14
CA GLN A 130 16.98 -7.43 12.78
C GLN A 130 18.23 -7.57 11.92
N LEU A 131 18.47 -6.60 11.04
CA LEU A 131 19.69 -6.56 10.21
C LEU A 131 20.63 -5.44 10.63
N PRO A 132 21.96 -5.65 10.55
CA PRO A 132 22.91 -4.56 10.67
C PRO A 132 22.77 -3.59 9.49
N VAL A 133 22.95 -2.30 9.77
CA VAL A 133 23.00 -1.25 8.75
C VAL A 133 24.10 -0.25 9.11
N THR A 134 24.76 0.28 8.10
CA THR A 134 25.68 1.41 8.27
C THR A 134 25.07 2.67 7.66
N TYR A 135 25.35 3.81 8.29
CA TYR A 135 24.90 5.10 7.79
C TYR A 135 25.94 6.18 8.03
N LYS A 136 25.89 7.26 7.26
CA LYS A 136 26.64 8.49 7.51
C LYS A 136 25.82 9.71 7.07
N LEU A 137 26.10 10.86 7.66
CA LEU A 137 25.54 12.12 7.16
C LEU A 137 26.28 12.50 5.87
N PRO A 138 25.63 13.08 4.86
CA PRO A 138 26.29 13.50 3.61
C PRO A 138 27.47 14.46 3.84
N SER A 139 27.41 15.25 4.92
CA SER A 139 28.45 16.19 5.34
C SER A 139 29.57 15.57 6.18
N ASP A 140 29.47 14.29 6.53
CA ASP A 140 30.36 13.62 7.48
C ASP A 140 30.99 12.36 6.87
N SER A 141 32.29 12.18 7.07
CA SER A 141 33.00 10.95 6.65
C SER A 141 32.81 9.79 7.63
N LYS A 142 32.31 10.08 8.84
CA LYS A 142 32.14 9.10 9.91
C LYS A 142 31.00 8.14 9.63
N VAL A 143 31.38 6.91 9.29
CA VAL A 143 30.46 5.77 9.20
C VAL A 143 30.01 5.36 10.60
N ARG A 144 28.71 5.26 10.79
CA ARG A 144 28.04 4.84 12.02
C ARG A 144 27.26 3.56 11.77
N LYS A 145 26.93 2.85 12.85
CA LYS A 145 26.21 1.57 12.81
C LYS A 145 24.83 1.70 13.44
N GLY A 146 23.84 1.03 12.87
CA GLY A 146 22.48 0.90 13.38
C GLY A 146 21.96 -0.53 13.21
N LYS A 147 20.70 -0.72 13.58
CA LYS A 147 19.96 -1.96 13.32
C LYS A 147 18.66 -1.62 12.60
N ILE A 148 18.40 -2.27 11.48
CA ILE A 148 17.08 -2.27 10.86
C ILE A 148 16.16 -3.10 11.75
N LEU A 149 14.97 -2.58 12.02
CA LEU A 149 13.90 -3.28 12.73
C LEU A 149 12.77 -3.67 11.76
N ASN A 150 12.57 -2.85 10.72
CA ASN A 150 11.60 -3.08 9.66
C ASN A 150 12.11 -2.49 8.34
N MET A 151 11.84 -3.14 7.21
CA MET A 151 12.19 -2.62 5.89
C MET A 151 11.09 -2.82 4.85
N SER A 152 11.05 -1.91 3.88
CA SER A 152 10.26 -1.96 2.66
C SER A 152 11.11 -1.49 1.48
N ALA A 153 10.63 -1.60 0.24
CA ALA A 153 11.39 -1.09 -0.91
C ALA A 153 11.46 0.45 -1.00
N GLU A 154 10.81 1.18 -0.10
CA GLU A 154 10.81 2.64 -0.04
C GLU A 154 11.39 3.23 1.24
N GLY A 155 11.77 2.40 2.19
CA GLY A 155 12.28 2.90 3.45
C GLY A 155 12.46 1.83 4.50
N ILE A 156 13.10 2.24 5.58
CA ILE A 156 13.48 1.41 6.71
C ILE A 156 13.11 2.10 8.02
N PHE A 157 12.83 1.30 9.03
CA PHE A 157 12.83 1.72 10.41
C PHE A 157 14.13 1.23 11.05
N ILE A 158 14.96 2.15 11.51
CA ILE A 158 16.27 1.84 12.09
C ILE A 158 16.34 2.27 13.55
N TYR A 159 16.92 1.42 14.39
CA TYR A 159 17.41 1.77 15.70
C TYR A 159 18.85 2.25 15.59
N ILE A 160 19.15 3.42 16.15
CA ILE A 160 20.52 3.97 16.23
C ILE A 160 20.79 4.45 17.66
N LYS A 161 22.06 4.70 18.00
CA LYS A 161 22.43 5.10 19.38
C LYS A 161 22.28 6.60 19.67
N GLU A 162 22.17 7.41 18.63
CA GLU A 162 22.04 8.87 18.69
C GLU A 162 20.70 9.27 18.06
N SER A 163 20.12 10.40 18.44
CA SER A 163 18.95 10.93 17.74
C SER A 163 19.41 11.86 16.62
N LEU A 164 18.75 11.80 15.46
CA LEU A 164 19.00 12.69 14.33
C LEU A 164 17.72 13.49 14.02
N PRO A 165 17.83 14.78 13.64
CA PRO A 165 16.65 15.59 13.37
C PRO A 165 15.82 15.04 12.20
N VAL A 166 14.49 15.10 12.33
CA VAL A 166 13.57 14.86 11.21
C VAL A 166 13.93 15.78 10.04
N SER A 167 13.70 15.33 8.81
CA SER A 167 14.09 15.95 7.53
C SER A 167 15.56 15.85 7.14
N SER A 168 16.45 15.46 8.05
CA SER A 168 17.86 15.24 7.72
C SER A 168 18.03 14.13 6.69
N GLN A 169 19.02 14.28 5.82
CA GLN A 169 19.43 13.23 4.88
C GLN A 169 20.56 12.39 5.47
N ILE A 170 20.53 11.10 5.18
CA ILE A 170 21.59 10.14 5.53
C ILE A 170 21.88 9.23 4.34
N GLU A 171 23.15 8.94 4.10
CA GLU A 171 23.56 7.86 3.22
C GLU A 171 23.50 6.55 4.00
N ILE A 172 22.82 5.56 3.45
CA ILE A 172 22.60 4.25 4.06
C ILE A 172 23.26 3.19 3.18
N GLU A 173 23.97 2.27 3.82
CA GLU A 173 24.47 1.05 3.19
C GLU A 173 23.85 -0.17 3.89
N LEU A 174 23.07 -0.91 3.12
CA LEU A 174 22.37 -2.12 3.58
C LEU A 174 23.34 -3.31 3.42
N GLY A 175 23.94 -3.73 4.53
CA GLY A 175 24.86 -4.86 4.60
C GLY A 175 24.13 -6.20 4.68
N VAL A 176 23.39 -6.55 3.64
CA VAL A 176 22.68 -7.83 3.60
C VAL A 176 23.61 -8.88 2.99
N HIS A 177 24.25 -9.68 3.85
CA HIS A 177 25.20 -10.73 3.43
C HIS A 177 24.57 -11.74 2.45
N GLU A 178 23.24 -11.81 2.39
CA GLU A 178 22.47 -12.71 1.51
C GLU A 178 22.10 -12.10 0.14
N ILE A 179 22.36 -10.81 -0.10
CA ILE A 179 22.02 -10.12 -1.38
C ILE A 179 23.23 -9.97 -2.32
N GLY A 180 24.45 -10.22 -1.84
CA GLY A 180 25.68 -10.02 -2.62
C GLY A 180 26.27 -8.64 -2.38
N GLU A 181 26.23 -7.74 -3.37
CA GLU A 181 26.80 -6.40 -3.24
C GLU A 181 25.99 -5.49 -2.28
N PRO A 182 26.66 -4.66 -1.45
CA PRO A 182 25.97 -3.74 -0.55
C PRO A 182 25.12 -2.72 -1.33
N ILE A 183 23.86 -2.59 -0.94
CA ILE A 183 22.95 -1.61 -1.53
C ILE A 183 23.15 -0.26 -0.85
N ARG A 184 23.49 0.76 -1.64
CA ARG A 184 23.67 2.15 -1.16
C ARG A 184 22.52 3.03 -1.60
N VAL A 185 21.87 3.67 -0.64
CA VAL A 185 20.72 4.55 -0.88
C VAL A 185 20.80 5.82 -0.04
N LEU A 186 20.33 6.93 -0.58
CA LEU A 186 20.10 8.14 0.18
C LEU A 186 18.73 8.02 0.87
N GLY A 187 18.65 8.43 2.14
CA GLY A 187 17.42 8.42 2.91
C GLY A 187 17.13 9.78 3.53
N ARG A 188 15.85 10.10 3.74
CA ARG A 188 15.39 11.23 4.54
C ARG A 188 14.69 10.71 5.80
N ILE A 189 15.05 11.26 6.94
CA ILE A 189 14.36 10.99 8.20
C ILE A 189 12.97 11.61 8.13
N VAL A 190 11.93 10.81 8.30
CA VAL A 190 10.53 11.23 8.21
C VAL A 190 9.81 11.28 9.54
N TRP A 191 10.24 10.48 10.53
CA TRP A 191 9.71 10.52 11.90
C TRP A 191 10.68 9.85 12.88
N LEU A 192 10.48 10.14 14.17
CA LEU A 192 11.22 9.62 15.31
C LEU A 192 10.28 8.78 16.16
N ALA A 193 10.76 7.64 16.67
CA ALA A 193 10.07 6.90 17.70
C ALA A 193 9.87 7.80 18.92
N ASP A 194 8.68 7.76 19.49
CA ASP A 194 8.37 8.49 20.71
C ASP A 194 8.82 7.67 21.92
N LYS A 195 9.55 8.29 22.86
CA LYS A 195 10.12 7.58 24.01
C LYS A 195 9.05 7.06 24.97
N GLU A 196 7.93 7.77 25.10
CA GLU A 196 6.85 7.42 26.02
C GLU A 196 5.94 6.36 25.39
N LEU A 197 5.61 6.51 24.10
CA LEU A 197 4.71 5.59 23.40
C LEU A 197 5.43 4.32 22.91
N GLN A 198 6.72 4.42 22.58
CA GLN A 198 7.49 3.35 21.95
C GLN A 198 8.88 3.16 22.59
N PRO A 199 8.95 2.94 23.91
CA PRO A 199 10.22 2.89 24.64
C PRO A 199 11.17 1.77 24.16
N HIS A 200 10.62 0.68 23.67
CA HIS A 200 11.36 -0.51 23.24
C HIS A 200 12.12 -0.33 21.92
N CYS A 201 11.76 0.68 21.11
CA CYS A 201 12.45 0.97 19.86
C CYS A 201 13.04 2.38 19.81
N TYR A 202 13.03 3.13 20.92
CA TYR A 202 13.64 4.45 21.04
C TYR A 202 15.17 4.39 21.26
N PRO A 203 16.01 5.18 20.54
CA PRO A 203 15.65 6.14 19.51
C PRO A 203 15.62 5.48 18.12
N GLY A 204 14.42 5.25 17.63
CA GLY A 204 14.15 4.66 16.33
C GLY A 204 13.85 5.76 15.31
N LEU A 205 14.33 5.60 14.08
CA LEU A 205 14.12 6.53 12.99
C LEU A 205 13.34 5.86 11.86
N GLY A 206 12.24 6.49 11.44
CA GLY A 206 11.65 6.21 10.15
C GLY A 206 12.44 6.91 9.06
N VAL A 207 12.99 6.16 8.11
CA VAL A 207 13.77 6.71 6.99
C VAL A 207 13.12 6.33 5.67
N LYS A 208 12.79 7.33 4.86
CA LYS A 208 12.30 7.16 3.49
C LYS A 208 13.47 7.23 2.51
N PHE A 209 13.59 6.26 1.62
CA PHE A 209 14.60 6.30 0.57
C PHE A 209 14.29 7.38 -0.48
N LEU A 210 15.35 7.96 -1.02
CA LEU A 210 15.32 9.01 -2.05
C LEU A 210 15.98 8.48 -3.32
N ASP A 211 15.30 8.66 -4.46
CA ASP A 211 15.83 8.40 -5.81
C ASP A 211 16.54 7.04 -5.97
N VAL A 212 15.95 5.98 -5.41
CA VAL A 212 16.51 4.62 -5.49
C VAL A 212 16.50 4.16 -6.95
N LYS A 213 17.67 3.77 -7.46
CA LYS A 213 17.80 3.22 -8.82
C LYS A 213 16.93 1.97 -8.96
N PRO A 214 16.26 1.75 -10.10
CA PRO A 214 15.38 0.57 -10.29
C PRO A 214 16.07 -0.77 -10.00
N ALA A 215 17.35 -0.92 -10.36
CA ALA A 215 18.12 -2.14 -10.08
C ALA A 215 18.29 -2.39 -8.58
N GLU A 216 18.61 -1.36 -7.80
CA GLU A 216 18.76 -1.45 -6.35
C GLU A 216 17.43 -1.67 -5.65
N GLN A 217 16.36 -1.00 -6.12
CA GLN A 217 15.01 -1.22 -5.62
C GLN A 217 14.55 -2.66 -5.87
N GLY A 218 14.85 -3.23 -7.04
CA GLY A 218 14.58 -4.63 -7.37
C GLY A 218 15.25 -5.60 -6.39
N LYS A 219 16.54 -5.40 -6.08
CA LYS A 219 17.26 -6.20 -5.07
C LYS A 219 16.60 -6.15 -3.69
N ILE A 220 16.13 -4.98 -3.27
CA ILE A 220 15.42 -4.82 -1.98
C ILE A 220 14.09 -5.59 -2.00
N ILE A 221 13.32 -5.50 -3.09
CA ILE A 221 12.06 -6.22 -3.25
C ILE A 221 12.30 -7.73 -3.22
N ASP A 222 13.27 -8.23 -3.99
CA ASP A 222 13.59 -9.65 -4.07
C ASP A 222 14.02 -10.21 -2.72
N PHE A 223 14.81 -9.45 -1.96
CA PHE A 223 15.19 -9.84 -0.61
C PHE A 223 13.99 -9.91 0.33
N ILE A 224 13.12 -8.91 0.30
CA ILE A 224 11.88 -8.88 1.09
C ILE A 224 11.03 -10.09 0.74
N ASP A 225 10.80 -10.37 -0.55
CA ASP A 225 9.95 -11.46 -0.98
C ASP A 225 10.52 -12.85 -0.63
N LYS A 226 11.84 -13.02 -0.67
CA LYS A 226 12.52 -14.26 -0.24
C LYS A 226 12.42 -14.50 1.28
N ASN A 227 12.41 -13.42 2.07
CA ASN A 227 12.50 -13.50 3.53
C ASN A 227 11.17 -13.24 4.25
N ILE A 228 10.13 -12.84 3.53
CA ILE A 228 8.77 -12.93 4.03
C ILE A 228 8.44 -14.42 4.11
N THR A 229 8.68 -14.99 5.30
CA THR A 229 8.07 -16.25 5.69
C THR A 229 6.56 -16.09 5.51
N HIS A 230 5.89 -17.11 4.97
CA HIS A 230 4.44 -17.24 5.04
C HIS A 230 4.01 -17.33 6.52
N ARG A 231 4.03 -16.22 7.25
CA ARG A 231 3.10 -15.99 8.35
C ARG A 231 1.77 -15.58 7.74
N SER A 232 1.17 -16.54 7.03
CA SER A 232 -0.28 -16.64 6.99
C SER A 232 -0.75 -16.91 8.41
N GLU A 233 -1.44 -15.90 8.95
CA GLU A 233 -2.58 -16.06 9.86
C GLU A 233 -2.35 -16.87 11.14
N LEU A 234 -2.09 -16.14 12.23
CA LEU A 234 -2.66 -16.43 13.55
C LEU A 234 -3.29 -15.13 14.07
#